data_AF-A0A7Z6TFI6-F1
#
_entry.id   AF-A0A7Z6TFI6-F1
#
_cell.length_a   1.000
_cell.length_b   1.000
_cell.length_c   1.000
_cell.angle_alpha   90.00
_cell.angle_beta   90.00
_cell.angle_gamma   90.00
#
_symmetry.space_group_name_H-M   'P 1'
#
loop_
_entity.id
_entity.type
_entity.pdbx_description
1 polymer ?
#
loop_
_entity_poly.entity_id
_entity_poly.type
_entity_poly.pdbx_seq_one_letter_code
_entity_poly.pdbx_strand_id
1 'polypeptide(L)' 'MKVFLDRMEDVIRIELHDSGDGEVRMADGLPGVEDEGGRGLLLVSALADKWGVAEWNPGKIVWCDFNLG' A
#
# COMPACT_ATOMS: atom_id res chain seq x y z
N MET A 1 11.37 0.60 -6.36
CA MET A 1 10.25 1.11 -5.55
C MET A 1 10.29 2.63 -5.47
N LYS A 2 9.17 3.31 -5.76
CA LYS A 2 9.00 4.76 -5.67
C LYS A 2 7.67 5.06 -4.98
N VAL A 3 7.63 6.13 -4.18
CA VAL A 3 6.41 6.60 -3.50
C VAL A 3 5.94 7.88 -4.16
N PHE A 4 4.65 7.96 -4.44
CA PHE A 4 3.97 9.14 -4.93
C PHE A 4 2.91 9.58 -3.93
N LEU A 5 2.72 10.89 -3.83
CA LEU A 5 1.70 11.51 -3.01
C LEU A 5 0.94 12.48 -3.92
N ASP A 6 -0.36 12.32 -3.99
CA ASP A 6 -1.23 13.23 -4.70
C ASP A 6 -2.37 13.70 -3.78
N ARG A 7 -2.76 14.97 -3.93
CA ARG A 7 -3.89 15.53 -3.21
C ARG A 7 -5.00 15.82 -4.20
N MET A 8 -6.13 15.15 -4.02
CA MET A 8 -7.33 15.30 -4.83
C MET A 8 -8.46 15.84 -3.96
N GLU A 9 -8.76 17.13 -4.07
CA GLU A 9 -9.79 17.79 -3.25
C GLU A 9 -9.60 17.49 -1.73
N ASP A 10 -10.48 16.65 -1.18
CA ASP A 10 -10.55 16.23 0.23
C ASP A 10 -9.95 14.84 0.46
N VAL A 11 -9.13 14.33 -0.45
CA VAL A 11 -8.44 13.04 -0.34
C VAL A 11 -6.95 13.20 -0.56
N ILE A 12 -6.15 12.53 0.28
CA ILE A 12 -4.73 12.26 0.00
C ILE A 12 -4.60 10.83 -0.51
N ARG A 13 -4.03 10.68 -1.71
CA ARG A 13 -3.65 9.40 -2.29
C ARG A 13 -2.15 9.18 -2.15
N ILE A 14 -1.77 8.02 -1.61
CA ILE A 14 -0.39 7.53 -1.59
C ILE A 14 -0.30 6.34 -2.52
N GLU A 15 0.70 6.33 -3.41
CA GLU A 15 0.96 5.20 -4.30
C GLU A 15 2.40 4.71 -4.15
N LEU A 16 2.54 3.40 -4.00
CA LEU A 16 3.81 2.70 -3.99
C LEU A 16 3.97 1.96 -5.30
N HIS A 17 4.85 2.48 -6.17
CA HIS A 17 5.16 1.87 -7.45
C HIS A 17 6.38 0.97 -7.30
N ASP A 18 6.23 -0.29 -7.66
CA ASP A 18 7.31 -1.25 -7.65
C ASP A 18 7.39 -1.99 -8.99
N SER A 19 8.53 -1.87 -9.67
CA SER A 19 8.79 -2.53 -10.96
C SER A 19 9.32 -3.97 -10.80
N GLY A 20 9.44 -4.47 -9.57
CA GLY A 20 9.78 -5.87 -9.30
C GLY A 20 8.66 -6.84 -9.70
N ASP A 21 9.04 -8.09 -9.96
CA ASP A 21 8.18 -9.20 -10.37
C ASP A 21 7.41 -9.89 -9.23
N GLY A 22 7.73 -9.55 -7.98
CA GLY A 22 7.03 -10.09 -6.81
C GLY A 22 5.54 -9.68 -6.75
N GLU A 23 4.70 -10.52 -6.16
CA GLU A 23 3.27 -10.27 -6.00
C GLU A 23 2.95 -9.48 -4.72
N VAL A 24 1.90 -8.66 -4.75
CA VAL A 24 1.37 -8.02 -3.53
C VAL A 24 0.46 -9.02 -2.81
N ARG A 25 0.85 -9.47 -1.63
CA ARG A 25 0.04 -10.35 -0.79
C ARG A 25 0.15 -9.99 0.68
N MET A 26 -0.95 -10.18 1.41
CA MET A 26 -0.93 -10.15 2.86
C MET A 26 0.06 -11.20 3.39
N ALA A 27 0.70 -10.89 4.51
CA ALA A 27 1.52 -11.88 5.20
C ALA A 27 0.64 -13.04 5.70
N ASP A 28 1.19 -14.24 5.70
CA ASP A 28 0.51 -15.42 6.23
C ASP A 28 0.46 -15.31 7.77
N GLY A 29 -0.72 -15.00 8.31
CA GLY A 29 -0.92 -14.77 9.74
C GLY A 29 -0.49 -13.38 10.22
N LEU A 30 -0.55 -13.17 11.54
CA LEU A 30 -0.10 -11.94 12.16
C LEU A 30 1.43 -11.99 12.35
N PRO A 31 2.18 -10.98 11.90
CA PRO A 31 3.62 -10.90 12.16
C PRO A 31 3.92 -10.92 13.65
N GLY A 32 4.97 -11.63 14.04
CA GLY A 32 5.50 -11.64 15.40
C GLY A 32 5.99 -10.25 15.83
N VAL A 33 6.15 -10.08 17.14
CA VAL A 33 6.65 -8.82 17.72
C VAL A 33 8.06 -8.51 17.25
N GLU A 34 8.91 -9.54 17.15
CA GLU A 34 10.32 -9.43 16.73
C GLU A 34 10.50 -9.48 15.19
N ASP A 35 9.43 -9.73 14.42
CA ASP A 35 9.55 -9.78 12.97
C ASP A 35 9.87 -8.38 12.44
N GLU A 36 10.79 -8.27 11.48
CA GLU A 36 11.14 -7.00 10.85
C GLU A 36 10.15 -6.59 9.74
N GLY A 37 9.28 -7.52 9.31
CA GLY A 37 8.41 -7.36 8.13
C GLY A 37 6.96 -7.82 8.33
N GLY A 38 6.21 -7.90 7.23
CA GLY A 38 4.85 -8.46 7.19
C GLY A 38 3.71 -7.55 7.64
N ARG A 39 4.01 -6.43 8.32
CA ARG A 39 2.98 -5.52 8.86
C ARG A 39 2.47 -4.47 7.86
N GLY A 40 3.15 -4.27 6.73
CA GLY A 40 2.86 -3.16 5.81
C GLY A 40 1.41 -3.13 5.32
N LEU A 41 0.96 -4.19 4.64
CA LEU A 41 -0.43 -4.25 4.13
C LEU A 41 -1.47 -4.39 5.25
N LEU A 42 -1.10 -4.98 6.39
CA LEU A 42 -1.95 -5.00 7.59
C LEU A 42 -2.25 -3.57 8.07
N LEU A 43 -1.22 -2.73 8.16
CA LEU A 43 -1.37 -1.33 8.55
C LEU A 43 -2.15 -0.52 7.51
N VAL A 44 -1.87 -0.71 6.22
CA VAL A 44 -2.63 -0.06 5.14
C VAL A 44 -4.11 -0.43 5.22
N SER A 45 -4.41 -1.72 5.41
CA SER A 45 -5.80 -2.21 5.52
C SER A 45 -6.54 -1.66 6.74
N ALA A 46 -5.81 -1.38 7.83
CA ALA A 46 -6.39 -0.88 9.07
C ALA A 46 -6.57 0.65 9.10
N LEU A 47 -5.70 1.39 8.40
CA LEU A 47 -5.63 2.85 8.51
C LEU A 47 -6.25 3.59 7.33
N ALA A 48 -6.19 3.03 6.12
CA ALA A 48 -6.68 3.70 4.94
C ALA A 48 -8.21 3.63 4.84
N ASP A 49 -8.84 4.69 4.34
CA ASP A 49 -10.27 4.68 4.04
C ASP A 49 -10.58 3.77 2.84
N LYS A 50 -9.68 3.77 1.86
CA LYS A 50 -9.69 2.88 0.70
C LYS A 50 -8.27 2.50 0.35
N TRP A 51 -8.07 1.29 -0.13
CA TRP A 51 -6.79 0.87 -0.67
C TRP A 51 -6.98 -0.23 -1.71
N GLY A 52 -5.95 -0.48 -2.51
CA GLY A 52 -5.98 -1.55 -3.47
C GLY A 52 -4.63 -1.79 -4.14
N VAL A 53 -4.64 -2.72 -5.08
CA VAL A 53 -3.51 -3.08 -5.92
C VAL A 53 -3.91 -2.88 -7.37
N ALA A 54 -3.03 -2.27 -8.16
CA ALA A 54 -3.19 -2.11 -9.59
C ALA A 54 -1.97 -2.66 -10.34
N GLU A 55 -2.19 -3.18 -11.54
CA GLU A 55 -1.12 -3.58 -12.43
C GLU A 55 -0.40 -2.35 -13.00
N TRP A 56 0.92 -2.45 -13.14
CA TRP A 56 1.76 -1.46 -13.80
C TRP A 56 2.73 -2.20 -14.72
N ASN A 57 2.97 -1.76 -15.95
CA ASN A 57 3.83 -2.52 -16.86
C ASN A 57 5.22 -1.88 -17.03
N PRO A 58 6.30 -2.46 -16.45
CA PRO A 58 6.35 -3.65 -15.59
C PRO A 58 6.16 -3.34 -14.10
N GLY A 59 5.56 -4.29 -13.34
CA GLY A 59 5.36 -4.21 -11.89
C GLY A 59 3.92 -4.04 -11.38
N LYS A 60 3.79 -3.35 -10.24
CA LYS A 60 2.55 -3.16 -9.50
C LYS A 60 2.51 -1.84 -8.76
N ILE A 61 1.30 -1.38 -8.46
CA ILE A 61 1.04 -0.23 -7.59
C ILE A 61 0.20 -0.70 -6.42
N VAL A 62 0.67 -0.42 -5.19
CA VAL A 62 -0.21 -0.41 -4.02
C VAL A 62 -0.63 1.03 -3.79
N TRP A 63 -1.93 1.30 -3.70
CA TRP A 63 -2.45 2.64 -3.45
C TRP A 63 -3.33 2.66 -2.21
N CYS A 64 -3.36 3.79 -1.51
CA CYS A 64 -4.29 4.03 -0.42
C CYS A 64 -4.73 5.50 -0.36
N ASP A 65 -5.98 5.70 0.06
CA ASP A 65 -6.64 6.99 0.19
C ASP A 65 -6.94 7.29 1.65
N PHE A 66 -6.78 8.56 2.04
CA PHE A 66 -7.18 9.13 3.32
C PHE A 66 -8.04 10.37 3.08
N ASN A 67 -9.25 10.39 3.64
CA ASN A 67 -10.14 11.55 3.61
C ASN A 67 -9.64 12.63 4.57
N LEU A 68 -9.70 13.90 4.17
CA LEU A 68 -9.14 15.03 4.91
C LEU A 68 -10.09 15.72 5.88
N GLY A 69 -11.38 15.40 5.86
CA GLY A 69 -12.39 15.93 6.79
C GLY A 69 -12.82 17.37 6.52
#